data_AF-A0A972A886-F1
#
_entry.id   AF-A0A972A886-F1
#
_cell.length_a   1.000
_cell.length_b   1.000
_cell.length_c   1.000
_cell.angle_alpha   90.00
_cell.angle_beta   90.00
_cell.angle_gamma   90.00
#
_symmetry.space_group_name_H-M   'P 1'
#
loop_
_entity.id
_entity.type
_entity.pdbx_description
1 polymer ?
#
loop_
_entity_poly.entity_id
_entity_poly.type
_entity_poly.pdbx_seq_one_letter_code
_entity_poly.pdbx_strand_id
1 'polypeptide(L)'
;MALTKVLITVKTYPAISKKYEELVCTAGFREDGTWIRIYPIQFRKKSYQEQYSKYEWIELDLVKNTGDYRPESYRPVSHDTPIKVVGKIAPDGNIWAERRRFVLNKVYSNLTQLISEAKNKEICTSLAVFKPT
;
A
#
# COMPACT_ATOMS: atom_id res chain seq x y z
N MET A 1 12.21 -12.25 -10.33
CA MET A 1 12.32 -11.71 -8.97
C MET A 1 11.15 -12.25 -8.14
N ALA A 2 11.21 -12.19 -6.81
CA ALA A 2 10.13 -12.70 -5.97
C ALA A 2 8.91 -11.77 -6.02
N LEU A 3 7.73 -12.31 -6.27
CA LEU A 3 6.49 -11.54 -6.24
C LEU A 3 6.21 -11.06 -4.81
N THR A 4 5.77 -9.81 -4.67
CA THR A 4 5.35 -9.28 -3.38
C THR A 4 3.83 -9.35 -3.29
N LYS A 5 3.33 -9.95 -2.21
CA LYS A 5 1.90 -10.00 -1.91
C LYS A 5 1.50 -8.86 -1.01
N VAL A 6 0.43 -8.15 -1.38
CA VAL A 6 -0.01 -6.91 -0.71
C VAL A 6 -1.51 -6.91 -0.50
N LEU A 7 -1.94 -6.70 0.74
CA LEU A 7 -3.33 -6.44 1.10
C LEU A 7 -3.63 -4.95 0.91
N ILE A 8 -4.45 -4.62 -0.08
CA ILE A 8 -4.76 -3.24 -0.40
C ILE A 8 -5.68 -2.63 0.66
N THR A 9 -5.27 -1.53 1.30
CA THR A 9 -6.09 -0.83 2.31
C THR A 9 -6.31 0.64 1.97
N VAL A 10 -5.39 1.23 1.22
CA VAL A 10 -5.43 2.63 0.77
C VAL A 10 -5.32 2.66 -0.75
N LYS A 11 -6.20 3.44 -1.38
CA LYS A 11 -6.17 3.69 -2.83
C LYS A 11 -6.57 5.14 -3.02
N THR A 12 -5.70 5.93 -3.64
CA THR A 12 -6.02 7.33 -3.94
C THR A 12 -6.96 7.43 -5.13
N TYR A 13 -7.69 8.54 -5.21
CA TYR A 13 -8.37 8.87 -6.46
C TYR A 13 -7.32 9.12 -7.56
N PRO A 14 -7.57 8.67 -8.80
CA PRO A 14 -6.69 8.94 -9.93
C PRO A 14 -6.40 10.43 -10.14
N ALA A 15 -5.12 10.79 -10.12
CA ALA A 15 -4.68 12.11 -10.57
C ALA A 15 -4.29 12.03 -12.04
N ILE A 16 -4.95 12.80 -12.90
CA ILE A 16 -4.59 12.94 -14.32
C ILE A 16 -3.27 13.72 -14.38
N SER A 17 -2.21 13.07 -14.85
CA SER A 17 -0.87 13.68 -14.97
C SER A 17 -0.59 14.01 -16.43
N LYS A 18 -0.16 15.25 -16.72
CA LYS A 18 0.31 15.62 -18.07
C LYS A 18 1.51 14.79 -18.55
N LYS A 19 2.30 14.21 -17.64
CA LYS A 19 3.52 13.45 -17.95
C LYS A 19 3.30 11.93 -18.02
N TYR A 20 2.30 11.41 -17.30
CA TYR A 20 2.11 9.97 -17.14
C TYR A 20 0.67 9.48 -17.38
N GLU A 21 -0.19 10.35 -17.93
CA GLU A 21 -1.62 10.17 -18.20
C GLU A 21 -2.48 9.92 -16.95
N GLU A 22 -2.14 8.95 -16.10
CA GLU A 22 -2.78 8.70 -14.80
C GLU A 22 -1.81 8.04 -13.80
N LEU A 23 -1.72 8.60 -12.59
CA LEU A 23 -0.96 8.00 -11.49
C LEU A 23 -1.82 7.79 -10.25
N VAL A 24 -2.01 6.53 -9.87
CA VAL A 24 -2.63 6.14 -8.61
C VAL A 24 -1.53 5.75 -7.62
N CYS A 25 -1.66 6.27 -6.39
CA CYS A 25 -0.92 5.76 -5.25
C CYS A 25 -1.80 4.74 -4.53
N THR A 26 -1.25 3.54 -4.33
CA THR A 26 -1.88 2.50 -3.54
C THR A 26 -0.99 2.20 -2.34
N ALA A 27 -1.57 1.93 -1.18
CA ALA A 27 -0.83 1.40 -0.05
C ALA A 27 -1.58 0.27 0.63
N GLY A 28 -0.84 -0.56 1.34
CA GLY A 28 -1.34 -1.78 1.91
C GLY A 28 -0.36 -2.40 2.89
N PHE A 29 -0.67 -3.63 3.29
CA PHE A 29 0.17 -4.42 4.17
C PHE A 29 0.75 -5.60 3.43
N ARG A 30 2.01 -5.94 3.71
CA ARG A 30 2.57 -7.24 3.37
C ARG A 30 2.01 -8.32 4.30
N GLU A 31 2.34 -9.58 4.01
CA GLU A 31 1.91 -10.73 4.83
C GLU A 31 2.41 -10.67 6.27
N ASP A 32 3.59 -10.05 6.49
CA ASP A 32 4.15 -9.78 7.82
C ASP A 32 3.52 -8.56 8.53
N GLY A 33 2.54 -7.90 7.92
CA GLY A 33 1.87 -6.71 8.44
C GLY A 33 2.69 -5.43 8.37
N THR A 34 3.84 -5.41 7.66
CA THR A 34 4.56 -4.17 7.37
C THR A 34 3.87 -3.36 6.27
N TRP A 35 3.96 -2.03 6.38
CA TRP A 35 3.43 -1.14 5.35
C TRP A 35 4.20 -1.26 4.04
N ILE A 36 3.47 -1.13 2.94
CA ILE A 36 4.02 -0.93 1.61
C ILE A 36 3.19 0.10 0.86
N ARG A 37 3.88 1.04 0.20
CA ARG A 37 3.31 2.04 -0.70
C ARG A 37 3.81 1.75 -2.11
N ILE A 38 2.89 1.70 -3.07
CA ILE A 38 3.17 1.42 -4.47
C ILE A 38 2.78 2.64 -5.28
N TYR A 39 3.77 3.27 -5.90
CA TYR A 39 3.57 4.46 -6.74
C TYR A 39 4.69 4.59 -7.78
N PRO A 40 4.37 4.89 -9.05
CA PRO A 40 3.02 5.02 -9.61
C PRO A 40 2.39 3.70 -10.05
N ILE A 41 1.06 3.61 -10.02
CA ILE A 41 0.28 2.57 -10.72
C ILE A 41 -0.65 3.24 -11.74
N GLN A 42 -0.59 2.79 -13.01
CA GLN A 42 -1.51 3.21 -14.07
C GLN A 42 -2.81 2.39 -13.99
N PHE A 43 -3.55 2.56 -12.89
CA PHE A 43 -4.63 1.64 -12.51
C PHE A 43 -5.74 1.50 -13.57
N ARG A 44 -6.23 2.59 -14.17
CA ARG A 44 -7.29 2.50 -15.19
C ARG A 44 -6.82 1.90 -16.53
N LYS A 45 -5.51 1.90 -16.80
CA LYS A 45 -4.95 1.25 -18.00
C LYS A 45 -4.79 -0.26 -17.85
N LYS A 46 -4.88 -0.77 -16.61
CA LYS A 46 -4.86 -2.21 -16.35
C LYS A 46 -6.14 -2.85 -16.85
N SER A 47 -6.03 -4.11 -17.29
CA SER A 47 -7.19 -4.90 -17.68
C SER A 47 -8.14 -5.06 -16.48
N TYR A 48 -9.41 -5.34 -16.74
CA TYR A 48 -10.41 -5.48 -15.68
C TYR A 48 -10.01 -6.53 -14.62
N GLN A 49 -9.32 -7.59 -15.01
CA GLN A 49 -8.87 -8.66 -14.11
C GLN A 49 -7.68 -8.25 -13.22
N GLU A 50 -6.91 -7.27 -13.65
CA GLU A 50 -5.78 -6.70 -12.91
C GLU A 50 -6.20 -5.51 -12.03
N GLN A 51 -7.43 -5.02 -12.22
CA GLN A 51 -8.01 -3.98 -11.39
C GLN A 51 -8.53 -4.58 -10.08
N TYR A 52 -8.03 -4.05 -8.97
CA TYR A 52 -8.35 -4.48 -7.61
C TYR A 52 -9.11 -3.43 -6.80
N SER A 53 -9.79 -3.93 -5.78
CA SER A 53 -10.56 -3.20 -4.78
C SER A 53 -9.84 -3.14 -3.43
N LYS A 54 -10.38 -2.36 -2.49
CA LYS A 54 -9.92 -2.39 -1.10
C LYS A 54 -10.17 -3.77 -0.48
N TYR A 55 -9.22 -4.20 0.34
CA TYR A 55 -9.14 -5.47 1.06
C TYR A 55 -9.00 -6.70 0.17
N GLU A 56 -8.51 -6.51 -1.05
CA GLU A 56 -8.04 -7.59 -1.91
C GLU A 56 -6.53 -7.78 -1.74
N TRP A 57 -6.11 -9.03 -1.79
CA TRP A 57 -4.72 -9.42 -1.90
C TRP A 57 -4.32 -9.38 -3.36
N ILE A 58 -3.23 -8.66 -3.65
CA ILE A 58 -2.61 -8.65 -4.97
C ILE A 58 -1.20 -9.20 -4.90
N GLU A 59 -0.74 -9.80 -5.99
CA GLU A 59 0.65 -10.20 -6.21
C GLU A 59 1.18 -9.48 -7.44
N LEU A 60 2.35 -8.87 -7.30
CA LEU A 60 3.05 -8.17 -8.38
C LEU A 60 4.55 -8.06 -8.10
N ASP A 61 5.33 -7.87 -9.16
CA ASP A 61 6.77 -7.65 -9.06
C ASP A 61 7.05 -6.18 -8.74
N LEU A 62 7.81 -5.94 -7.67
CA LEU A 62 8.04 -4.61 -7.12
C LEU A 62 9.53 -4.35 -6.95
N VAL A 63 9.93 -3.12 -7.25
CA VAL A 63 11.28 -2.60 -6.97
C VAL A 63 11.18 -1.42 -6.04
N LYS A 64 12.23 -1.24 -5.23
CA LYS A 64 12.36 -0.07 -4.36
C LYS A 64 12.36 1.21 -5.21
N ASN A 65 11.55 2.19 -4.82
CA ASN A 65 11.56 3.48 -5.49
C ASN A 65 12.63 4.40 -4.87
N THR A 66 13.83 4.41 -5.45
CA THR A 66 14.98 5.16 -4.95
C THR A 66 14.82 6.68 -5.03
N GLY A 67 13.87 7.18 -5.82
CA GLY A 67 13.55 8.61 -5.88
C GLY A 67 12.60 9.07 -4.77
N ASP A 68 12.11 8.15 -3.93
CA ASP A 68 11.22 8.46 -2.80
C ASP A 68 11.88 8.02 -1.49
N TYR A 69 12.09 8.99 -0.59
CA TYR A 69 12.80 8.76 0.67
C TYR A 69 12.03 7.86 1.65
N ARG A 70 10.74 7.62 1.41
CA ARG A 70 9.91 6.81 2.31
C ARG A 70 10.39 5.34 2.32
N PRO A 71 10.64 4.73 3.49
CA PRO A 71 11.17 3.38 3.61
C PRO A 71 10.26 2.31 3.01
N GLU A 72 8.96 2.56 2.95
CA GLU A 72 7.93 1.69 2.40
C GLU A 72 7.57 2.00 0.94
N SER A 73 8.28 2.92 0.27
CA SER A 73 8.00 3.29 -1.13
C SER A 73 8.60 2.30 -2.14
N TYR A 74 7.72 1.72 -2.96
CA TYR A 74 8.02 0.78 -4.05
C TYR A 74 7.26 1.21 -5.31
N ARG A 75 7.65 0.64 -6.45
CA ARG A 75 6.96 0.79 -7.73
C ARG A 75 6.99 -0.54 -8.48
N PRO A 76 6.02 -0.79 -9.38
CA PRO A 76 6.12 -1.91 -10.31
C PRO A 76 7.42 -1.84 -11.11
N VAL A 77 8.00 -2.98 -11.47
CA VAL A 77 9.24 -3.05 -12.27
C VAL A 77 9.12 -2.30 -13.61
N SER A 78 7.92 -2.33 -14.18
CA SER A 78 7.53 -1.64 -15.42
C SER A 78 6.04 -1.26 -15.40
N HIS A 79 5.60 -0.42 -16.32
CA HIS A 79 4.15 -0.11 -16.45
C HIS A 79 3.32 -1.35 -16.80
N ASP A 80 3.90 -2.29 -17.54
CA ASP A 80 3.26 -3.54 -17.99
C ASP A 80 3.35 -4.66 -16.96
N THR A 81 3.90 -4.39 -15.75
CA THR A 81 3.97 -5.40 -14.69
C THR A 81 2.58 -5.95 -14.38
N PRO A 82 2.35 -7.27 -14.51
CA PRO A 82 1.04 -7.85 -14.27
C PRO A 82 0.66 -7.74 -12.80
N ILE A 83 -0.62 -7.50 -12.54
CA ILE A 83 -1.16 -7.46 -11.18
C ILE A 83 -2.17 -8.60 -11.03
N LYS A 84 -1.86 -9.58 -10.19
CA LYS A 84 -2.75 -10.72 -9.97
C LYS A 84 -3.55 -10.51 -8.69
N VAL A 85 -4.88 -10.49 -8.80
CA VAL A 85 -5.76 -10.54 -7.62
C VAL A 85 -5.84 -11.99 -7.14
N VAL A 86 -5.39 -12.25 -5.91
CA VAL A 86 -5.25 -13.62 -5.36
C VAL A 86 -6.19 -13.93 -4.21
N GLY A 87 -6.96 -12.95 -3.75
CA GLY A 87 -7.96 -13.18 -2.71
C GLY A 87 -8.58 -11.89 -2.21
N LYS A 88 -9.60 -12.03 -1.36
CA LYS A 88 -10.29 -10.91 -0.74
C LYS A 88 -10.63 -11.21 0.71
N ILE A 89 -10.37 -10.25 1.59
CA ILE A 89 -10.89 -10.26 2.95
C ILE A 89 -12.24 -9.55 2.94
N ALA A 90 -13.30 -10.33 2.78
CA ALA A 90 -14.67 -9.83 2.81
C ALA A 90 -15.00 -9.13 4.15
N PRO A 91 -15.96 -8.20 4.18
CA PRO A 91 -16.59 -7.79 5.44
C PRO A 91 -17.12 -9.02 6.17
N ASP A 92 -16.81 -9.14 7.47
CA ASP A 92 -17.45 -10.14 8.32
C ASP A 92 -18.81 -9.65 8.89
N GLY A 93 -19.19 -8.41 8.59
CA GLY A 93 -20.42 -7.78 9.08
C GLY A 93 -20.38 -7.39 10.55
N ASN A 94 -19.22 -7.46 11.20
CA ASN A 94 -19.09 -7.21 12.62
C ASN A 94 -17.79 -6.43 12.91
N ILE A 95 -16.82 -7.10 13.52
CA ILE A 95 -15.63 -6.49 14.09
C ILE A 95 -14.46 -6.45 13.11
N TRP A 96 -14.61 -6.97 11.89
CA TRP A 96 -13.57 -7.05 10.87
C TRP A 96 -12.36 -7.87 11.33
N ALA A 97 -12.61 -9.02 11.95
CA ALA A 97 -11.62 -9.84 12.65
C ALA A 97 -10.37 -10.09 11.80
N GLU A 98 -10.52 -10.57 10.57
CA GLU A 98 -9.37 -10.85 9.70
C GLU A 98 -8.65 -9.60 9.22
N ARG A 99 -9.37 -8.54 8.86
CA ARG A 99 -8.72 -7.29 8.42
C ARG A 99 -7.86 -6.71 9.54
N ARG A 100 -8.33 -6.80 10.78
CA ARG A 100 -7.61 -6.29 11.96
C ARG A 100 -6.34 -7.06 12.28
N ARG A 101 -6.24 -8.35 11.93
CA ARG A 101 -5.00 -9.10 12.14
C ARG A 101 -3.81 -8.46 11.40
N PHE A 102 -4.06 -7.90 10.22
CA PHE A 102 -3.04 -7.18 9.45
C PHE A 102 -2.91 -5.72 9.88
N VAL A 103 -4.04 -5.01 9.99
CA VAL A 103 -4.05 -3.56 10.27
C VAL A 103 -3.50 -3.26 11.67
N LEU A 104 -3.80 -4.08 12.68
CA LEU A 104 -3.43 -3.81 14.06
C LEU A 104 -2.09 -4.42 14.48
N ASN A 105 -1.25 -4.85 13.53
CA ASN A 105 0.05 -5.44 13.86
C ASN A 105 1.00 -4.42 14.53
N LYS A 106 1.11 -3.21 13.97
CA LYS A 106 1.88 -2.10 14.56
C LYS A 106 1.01 -0.85 14.70
N VAL A 107 0.60 -0.55 15.93
CA VAL A 107 -0.30 0.58 16.24
C VAL A 107 0.44 1.62 17.06
N TYR A 108 0.42 2.85 16.59
CA TYR A 108 0.89 4.02 17.32
C TYR A 108 -0.25 4.57 18.18
N SER A 109 0.03 4.88 19.45
CA SER A 109 -0.89 5.58 20.35
C SER A 109 -0.42 6.99 20.72
N ASN A 110 0.83 7.34 20.38
CA ASN A 110 1.44 8.62 20.69
C ASN A 110 1.74 9.40 19.40
N LEU A 111 1.01 10.49 19.19
CA LEU A 111 1.16 11.32 17.99
C LEU A 111 2.52 12.06 17.97
N THR A 112 3.03 12.48 19.13
CA THR A 112 4.34 13.13 19.24
C THR A 112 5.47 12.20 18.82
N GLN A 113 5.41 10.92 19.23
CA GLN A 113 6.35 9.89 18.77
C GLN A 113 6.26 9.73 17.24
N LEU A 114 5.05 9.61 16.70
CA LEU A 114 4.85 9.42 15.26
C LEU A 114 5.42 10.62 14.46
N ILE A 115 5.20 11.85 14.93
CA ILE A 115 5.77 13.06 14.32
C ILE A 115 7.29 13.08 14.42
N SER A 116 7.86 12.63 15.55
CA SER A 116 9.31 12.54 15.73
C SER A 116 9.94 11.54 14.75
N GLU A 117 9.35 10.35 14.59
CA GLU A 117 9.81 9.34 13.64
C GLU A 117 9.69 9.82 12.19
N ALA A 118 8.62 10.53 11.85
CA ALA A 118 8.44 11.09 10.51
C ALA A 118 9.50 12.15 10.16
N LYS A 119 10.02 12.89 11.16
CA LYS A 119 11.07 13.90 10.98
C LYS A 119 12.49 13.33 11.04
N ASN A 120 12.66 12.13 11.59
CA ASN A 120 13.96 11.47 11.65
C ASN A 120 14.32 10.90 10.27
N LYS A 121 15.41 11.39 9.68
CA LYS A 121 15.87 10.98 8.33
C LYS A 121 16.24 9.49 8.22
N GLU A 122 16.59 8.85 9.33
CA GLU A 122 16.94 7.42 9.36
C GLU A 122 15.69 6.53 9.42
N ILE A 123 14.57 7.04 9.94
CA ILE A 123 13.33 6.28 10.12
C ILE A 123 12.31 6.65 9.03
N CYS A 124 12.00 7.94 8.89
CA CYS A 124 11.08 8.49 7.89
C CYS A 124 9.70 7.81 7.85
N THR A 125 9.10 7.49 9.01
CA THR A 125 7.77 6.88 9.07
C THR A 125 6.75 7.74 8.31
N SER A 126 6.13 7.20 7.27
CA SER A 126 5.21 7.95 6.40
C SER A 126 3.78 7.40 6.40
N LEU A 127 3.63 6.10 6.69
CA LEU A 127 2.36 5.42 6.93
C LEU A 127 2.34 4.83 8.32
N ALA A 128 1.19 4.95 8.99
CA ALA A 128 0.98 4.40 10.32
C ALA A 128 -0.48 4.05 10.54
N VAL A 129 -0.70 3.05 11.40
CA VAL A 129 -2.00 2.86 12.06
C VAL A 129 -1.92 3.57 13.40
N PHE A 130 -2.85 4.50 13.60
CA PHE A 130 -2.88 5.33 14.80
C PHE A 130 -4.19 5.10 15.56
N LYS A 131 -4.08 4.86 16.87
CA LYS A 131 -5.21 4.80 17.79
C LYS A 131 -5.12 5.98 18.75
N PRO A 132 -5.98 7.00 18.62
CA PRO A 132 -6.03 8.09 19.60
C PRO A 132 -6.41 7.52 20.97
N THR A 133 -5.77 8.05 22.00
CA THR A 133 -6.14 7.85 23.41
C THR A 133 -7.06 8.95 23.88
#